data_AF-A0A939FF80-F1
#
_entry.id   AF-A0A939FF80-F1
#
_cell.length_a   1.000
_cell.length_b   1.000
_cell.length_c   1.000
_cell.angle_alpha   90.00
_cell.angle_beta   90.00
_cell.angle_gamma   90.00
#
_symmetry.space_group_name_H-M   'P 1'
#
loop_
_entity.id
_entity.type
_entity.pdbx_description
1 polymer ?
#
loop_
_entity_poly.entity_id
_entity_poly.type
_entity_poly.pdbx_seq_one_letter_code
_entity_poly.pdbx_strand_id
1 'polypeptide(L)'
;DGDEVVAAARPTLDRLSDDTTETIHLARLDGTNVVYLATRQSQHYLRPFTRVGRRLPAHSTSLGKALLSTYTDEQVRKMLPQALPALTEHTITDREK
;
A
#
# COMPACT_ATOMS: atom_id res chain seq x y z
N ASP A 1 2.11 15.32 14.81
CA ASP A 1 1.78 14.40 15.90
C ASP A 1 0.54 13.61 15.51
N GLY A 2 0.59 12.36 15.08
CA GLY A 2 1.53 11.26 15.27
C GLY A 2 0.60 10.07 15.26
N ASP A 3 0.17 9.65 14.07
CA ASP A 3 -0.90 8.66 13.88
C ASP A 3 -0.67 7.47 14.82
N GLU A 4 -1.64 7.21 15.71
CA GLU A 4 -1.51 6.22 16.79
C GLU A 4 -1.17 4.82 16.23
N VAL A 5 -1.69 4.51 15.05
CA VAL A 5 -1.37 3.26 14.34
C VAL A 5 0.11 3.21 13.95
N VAL A 6 0.67 4.34 13.51
CA VAL A 6 2.11 4.42 13.17
C VAL A 6 2.97 4.26 14.43
N ALA A 7 2.58 4.88 15.54
CA ALA A 7 3.29 4.75 16.81
C ALA A 7 3.27 3.30 17.31
N ALA A 8 2.12 2.63 17.26
CA ALA A 8 1.96 1.25 17.67
C ALA A 8 2.69 0.25 16.74
N ALA A 9 2.69 0.49 15.43
CA ALA A 9 3.33 -0.39 14.45
C ALA A 9 4.85 -0.25 14.39
N ARG A 10 5.41 0.86 14.90
CA ARG A 10 6.83 1.20 14.79
C ARG A 10 7.78 0.08 15.26
N PRO A 11 7.62 -0.55 16.43
CA PRO A 11 8.53 -1.64 16.85
C PRO A 11 8.52 -2.83 15.88
N THR A 12 7.36 -3.16 15.30
CA THR A 12 7.24 -4.25 14.32
C THR A 12 7.89 -3.86 12.99
N LEU A 13 7.69 -2.63 12.53
CA LEU A 13 8.31 -2.13 11.30
C LEU A 13 9.84 -2.12 11.41
N ASP A 14 10.37 -1.69 12.56
CA ASP A 14 11.81 -1.66 12.83
C ASP A 14 12.37 -3.09 12.80
N ARG A 15 11.76 -4.01 13.55
CA ARG A 15 12.16 -5.43 13.57
C ARG A 15 12.13 -6.08 12.18
N LEU A 16 11.07 -5.86 11.40
CA LEU A 16 10.98 -6.41 10.04
C LEU A 16 12.03 -5.83 9.10
N SER A 17 12.35 -4.54 9.25
CA SER A 17 13.40 -3.89 8.48
C SER A 17 14.77 -4.49 8.80
N ASP A 18 15.04 -4.78 10.07
CA ASP A 18 16.30 -5.38 10.51
C ASP A 18 16.40 -6.86 10.07
N ASP A 19 15.31 -7.62 10.21
CA ASP A 19 15.27 -9.04 9.85
C ASP A 19 15.39 -9.29 8.34
N THR A 20 14.82 -8.40 7.52
CA THR A 20 14.76 -8.58 6.05
C THR A 20 15.78 -7.75 5.30
N THR A 21 16.33 -6.69 5.92
CA THR A 21 17.15 -5.64 5.26
C THR A 21 16.45 -4.92 4.11
N GLU A 22 15.14 -5.13 3.93
CA GLU A 22 14.34 -4.60 2.83
C GLU A 22 13.49 -3.39 3.22
N THR A 23 12.88 -2.76 2.21
CA THR A 23 12.00 -1.61 2.46
C THR A 23 10.64 -2.08 2.97
N ILE A 24 10.27 -1.63 4.18
CA ILE A 24 8.98 -1.95 4.79
C ILE A 24 8.04 -0.76 4.67
N HIS A 25 6.81 -1.01 4.20
CA HIS A 25 5.77 0.00 4.05
C HIS A 25 4.58 -0.29 4.97
N LEU A 26 4.08 0.75 5.63
CA LEU A 26 2.79 0.75 6.31
C LEU A 26 1.85 1.68 5.55
N ALA A 27 0.66 1.20 5.22
CA ALA A 27 -0.36 1.96 4.52
C ALA A 27 -1.76 1.64 5.05
N ARG A 28 -2.70 2.54 4.77
CA ARG A 28 -4.13 2.32 4.97
C ARG A 28 -4.90 2.55 3.69
N LEU A 29 -6.09 1.98 3.61
CA LEU A 29 -7.04 2.28 2.55
C LEU A 29 -7.77 3.60 2.86
N ASP A 30 -7.89 4.47 1.86
CA ASP A 30 -8.63 5.73 1.91
C ASP A 30 -9.41 5.88 0.59
N GLY A 31 -10.68 5.49 0.65
CA GLY A 31 -11.54 5.31 -0.51
C GLY A 31 -10.98 4.26 -1.46
N THR A 32 -10.61 4.68 -2.68
CA THR A 32 -10.07 3.82 -3.74
C THR A 32 -8.54 3.80 -3.81
N ASN A 33 -7.89 4.46 -2.85
CA ASN A 33 -6.44 4.63 -2.84
C ASN A 33 -5.83 4.06 -1.57
N VAL A 34 -4.57 3.63 -1.66
CA VAL A 34 -3.72 3.43 -0.49
C VAL A 34 -2.99 4.72 -0.15
N VAL A 35 -2.90 5.01 1.14
CA VAL A 35 -2.13 6.13 1.70
C VAL A 35 -0.99 5.54 2.52
N TYR A 36 0.24 5.89 2.16
CA TYR A 36 1.43 5.45 2.89
C TYR A 36 1.56 6.23 4.19
N LEU A 37 1.53 5.53 5.32
CA LEU A 37 1.61 6.11 6.66
C LEU A 37 3.03 6.11 7.21
N ALA A 38 3.80 5.06 6.93
CA ALA A 38 5.20 4.96 7.31
C ALA A 38 5.98 4.16 6.28
N THR A 39 7.30 4.41 6.22
CA THR A 39 8.21 3.61 5.41
C THR A 39 9.54 3.51 6.16
N ARG A 40 10.08 2.29 6.27
CA ARG A 40 11.47 2.03 6.64
C ARG A 40 12.23 1.72 5.38
N GLN A 41 13.24 2.54 5.10
CA GLN A 41 14.04 2.39 3.90
C GLN A 41 15.04 1.26 4.10
N SER A 42 15.18 0.41 3.09
CA SER A 42 16.28 -0.55 3.04
C SER A 42 17.63 0.15 3.15
N GLN A 43 18.60 -0.55 3.72
CA GLN A 43 20.00 -0.14 3.76
C GLN A 43 20.74 -0.38 2.43
N HIS A 44 20.09 -0.99 1.43
CA HIS A 44 20.68 -1.22 0.11
C HIS A 44 20.86 0.07 -0.70
N TYR A 45 21.83 0.05 -1.63
CA TYR A 45 22.20 1.20 -2.45
C TYR A 45 21.09 1.62 -3.43
N LEU A 46 20.37 0.65 -3.99
CA LEU A 46 19.15 0.86 -4.77
C LEU A 46 17.94 0.71 -3.86
N ARG A 47 17.23 1.82 -3.62
CA ARG A 47 16.03 1.82 -2.75
C ARG A 47 14.85 2.49 -3.44
N PRO A 48 13.66 1.86 -3.45
CA PRO A 48 12.44 2.52 -3.91
C PRO A 48 12.12 3.69 -2.98
N PHE A 49 12.10 4.91 -3.51
CA PHE A 49 11.72 6.09 -2.73
C PHE A 49 10.20 6.26 -2.74
N THR A 50 9.55 5.91 -1.63
CA THR A 50 8.13 6.21 -1.41
C THR A 50 7.98 7.21 -0.29
N ARG A 51 7.35 8.35 -0.58
CA ARG A 51 7.10 9.42 0.38
C ARG A 51 5.90 9.09 1.25
N VAL A 52 6.01 9.27 2.57
CA VAL A 52 4.86 9.26 3.49
C VAL A 52 3.83 10.29 3.03
N GLY A 53 2.55 9.90 3.05
CA GLY A 53 1.43 10.69 2.51
C GLY A 53 1.19 10.51 1.01
N ARG A 54 2.04 9.78 0.28
CA ARG A 54 1.78 9.42 -1.12
C ARG A 54 0.49 8.60 -1.20
N ARG A 55 -0.33 8.90 -2.21
CA ARG A 55 -1.56 8.19 -2.53
C ARG A 55 -1.40 7.47 -3.86
N LEU A 56 -1.79 6.20 -3.91
CA LEU A 56 -1.79 5.41 -5.14
C LEU A 56 -3.10 4.62 -5.25
N PRO A 57 -3.60 4.34 -6.46
CA PRO A 57 -4.76 3.48 -6.65
C PRO A 57 -4.56 2.12 -5.96
N ALA A 58 -5.56 1.67 -5.22
CA ALA A 58 -5.45 0.45 -4.43
C ALA A 58 -5.28 -0.79 -5.33
N HIS A 59 -5.96 -0.84 -6.48
CA HIS A 59 -5.87 -1.97 -7.41
C HIS A 59 -4.46 -2.15 -8.01
N SER A 60 -3.69 -1.06 -8.13
CA SER A 60 -2.38 -1.07 -8.78
C SER A 60 -1.22 -1.32 -7.80
N THR A 61 -1.48 -1.57 -6.51
CA THR A 61 -0.43 -1.78 -5.50
C THR A 61 -0.62 -3.11 -4.78
N SER A 62 0.48 -3.73 -4.31
CA SER A 62 0.39 -4.95 -3.49
C SER A 62 -0.35 -4.70 -2.18
N LEU A 63 -0.02 -3.60 -1.50
CA LEU A 63 -0.71 -3.17 -0.27
C LEU A 63 -2.21 -2.96 -0.49
N GLY A 64 -2.59 -2.30 -1.58
CA GLY A 64 -3.99 -2.03 -1.86
C GLY A 64 -4.76 -3.30 -2.18
N LYS A 65 -4.19 -4.23 -2.95
CA LYS A 65 -4.79 -5.55 -3.18
C LYS A 65 -4.96 -6.35 -1.88
N ALA A 66 -3.95 -6.37 -1.02
CA ALA A 66 -4.02 -7.04 0.28
C ALA A 66 -5.06 -6.41 1.23
N LEU A 67 -5.23 -5.09 1.19
CA LEU A 67 -6.28 -4.40 1.94
C LEU A 67 -7.67 -4.65 1.35
N LEU A 68 -7.81 -4.67 0.03
CA LEU A 68 -9.08 -4.94 -0.63
C LEU A 68 -9.55 -6.38 -0.44
N SER A 69 -8.62 -7.35 -0.30
CA SER A 69 -8.98 -8.75 -0.05
C SER A 69 -9.62 -9.01 1.31
N THR A 70 -9.67 -8.02 2.21
CA THR A 70 -10.42 -8.14 3.48
C THR A 70 -11.89 -7.78 3.34
N TYR A 71 -12.32 -7.36 2.14
CA TYR A 71 -13.70 -7.03 1.80
C TYR A 71 -14.31 -8.11 0.90
N THR A 72 -15.64 -8.14 0.80
CA THR A 72 -16.32 -8.98 -0.19
C THR A 72 -16.16 -8.43 -1.60
N ASP A 73 -16.27 -9.27 -2.62
CA ASP A 73 -16.20 -8.82 -4.02
C ASP A 73 -17.24 -7.74 -4.34
N GLU A 74 -18.44 -7.81 -3.76
CA GLU A 74 -19.47 -6.78 -3.91
C GLU A 74 -19.03 -5.43 -3.32
N GLN A 75 -18.44 -5.44 -2.14
CA GLN A 75 -17.89 -4.25 -1.51
C GLN A 75 -16.76 -3.65 -2.36
N VAL A 76 -15.83 -4.48 -2.83
CA VAL A 76 -14.75 -4.03 -3.72
C VAL A 76 -15.30 -3.47 -5.03
N ARG A 77 -16.30 -4.13 -5.63
CA ARG A 77 -16.98 -3.65 -6.85
C ARG A 77 -17.67 -2.30 -6.64
N LYS A 78 -18.23 -2.06 -5.46
CA LYS A 78 -18.85 -0.78 -5.11
C LYS A 78 -17.81 0.31 -4.80
N MET A 79 -16.69 -0.06 -4.21
CA MET A 79 -15.63 0.88 -3.82
C MET A 79 -14.84 1.37 -5.03
N LEU A 80 -14.36 0.45 -5.87
CA LEU A 80 -13.50 0.79 -7.01
C LEU A 80 -14.27 1.42 -8.18
N PRO A 81 -13.64 2.35 -8.94
CA PRO A 81 -14.27 2.95 -10.11
C PRO A 81 -14.47 1.91 -11.22
N GLN A 82 -15.39 2.20 -12.15
CA GLN A 82 -15.62 1.33 -13.30
C GLN A 82 -14.40 1.25 -14.23
N ALA A 83 -13.70 2.37 -14.42
CA ALA A 83 -12.45 2.43 -15.17
C ALA A 83 -11.27 2.48 -14.21
N LEU A 84 -10.42 1.45 -14.24
CA LEU A 84 -9.20 1.39 -13.46
C LEU A 84 -8.05 2.04 -14.24
N PRO A 85 -7.30 3.00 -13.65
CA PRO A 85 -6.19 3.65 -14.35
C PRO A 85 -5.02 2.68 -14.59
N ALA A 86 -4.50 2.68 -15.81
CA ALA A 86 -3.27 1.97 -16.17
C ALA A 86 -2.06 2.86 -15.84
N LEU A 87 -1.29 2.49 -14.81
CA LEU A 87 -0.06 3.22 -14.43
C LEU A 87 1.17 2.75 -15.21
N THR A 88 1.12 1.51 -15.70
CA THR A 88 2.12 0.83 -16.52
C THR A 88 1.41 -0.10 -17.50
N GLU A 89 2.12 -0.62 -18.49
CA GLU A 89 1.61 -1.63 -19.43
C GLU A 89 1.16 -2.94 -18.76
N HIS A 90 1.64 -3.21 -17.54
CA HIS A 90 1.32 -4.41 -16.75
C HIS A 90 0.30 -4.14 -15.64
N THR A 91 -0.23 -2.93 -15.52
CA THR A 91 -1.27 -2.64 -14.53
C THR A 91 -2.55 -3.37 -14.91
N ILE A 92 -3.05 -4.24 -14.02
CA ILE A 92 -4.32 -4.94 -14.23
C ILE A 92 -5.45 -3.91 -14.15
N THR A 93 -6.16 -3.69 -15.24
CA THR A 93 -7.29 -2.74 -15.31
C THR A 93 -8.64 -3.42 -15.52
N ASP A 94 -8.65 -4.73 -15.73
CA ASP A 94 -9.85 -5.56 -15.78
C ASP A 94 -10.30 -5.90 -14.36
N ARG A 95 -11.59 -5.71 -14.06
CA ARG A 95 -12.16 -5.89 -12.72
C ARG A 95 -12.50 -7.35 -12.41
N GLU A 96 -12.58 -8.20 -13.42
CA GLU A 96 -12.95 -9.61 -13.28
C GLU A 96 -11.74 -10.55 -13.49
N LYS A 97 -10.53 -9.99 -13.58
CA LYS A 97 -9.25 -10.72 -13.49
C LYS A 97 -8.72 -10.71 -12.07
#